data_AF-A0A314YH93-F1
#
_entry.id   AF-A0A314YH93-F1
#
_cell.length_a   1.000
_cell.length_b   1.000
_cell.length_c   1.000
_cell.angle_alpha   90.00
_cell.angle_beta   90.00
_cell.angle_gamma   90.00
#
_symmetry.space_group_name_H-M   'P 1'
#
loop_
_entity.id
_entity.type
_entity.pdbx_description
1 polymer ?
#
loop_
_entity_poly.entity_id
_entity_poly.type
_entity_poly.pdbx_seq_one_letter_code
_entity_poly.pdbx_strand_id
1 'polypeptide(L)'
;MMAQLSNRKKGVTFGSFKVSKDIKYADKQPIVPWGPRFTKSTVQDMRINLAISAVFIAWLLIKRNAEYKPLQFLTFAFVYRIFEKLKSFEPPVSPTFTEDGEDAGRGLQMGKRLLRSLALVFGCIAVASLGYTGLLNLIEFTGSFIPAALYNNQELIITTATAVMLYILASYYR
;
A
#
# COMPACT_ATOMS: atom_id res chain seq x y z
N MET A 1 19.66 -36.19 6.58
CA MET A 1 19.87 -34.96 5.79
C MET A 1 18.63 -34.03 5.76
N MET A 2 17.42 -34.54 5.55
CA MET A 2 16.18 -33.72 5.50
C MET A 2 15.82 -33.03 6.83
N ALA A 3 16.10 -33.66 7.98
CA ALA A 3 15.85 -33.08 9.30
C ALA A 3 16.64 -31.79 9.55
N GLN A 4 17.90 -31.73 9.09
CA GLN A 4 18.78 -30.57 9.23
C GLN A 4 18.32 -29.39 8.37
N LEU A 5 17.81 -29.65 7.16
CA LEU A 5 17.21 -28.63 6.31
C LEU A 5 15.88 -28.11 6.88
N SER A 6 15.06 -28.99 7.47
CA SER A 6 13.85 -28.60 8.20
C SER A 6 14.19 -27.71 9.41
N ASN A 7 15.23 -28.05 10.16
CA ASN A 7 15.67 -27.31 11.33
C ASN A 7 16.25 -25.94 10.94
N ARG A 8 16.99 -25.84 9.82
CA ARG A 8 17.41 -24.57 9.22
C ARG A 8 16.22 -23.68 8.81
N LYS A 9 15.21 -24.22 8.12
CA LYS A 9 13.97 -23.47 7.81
C LYS A 9 13.23 -23.02 9.08
N LYS A 10 13.31 -23.81 10.15
CA LYS A 10 12.75 -23.47 11.46
C LYS A 10 13.64 -22.53 12.29
N GLY A 11 14.82 -22.15 11.80
CA GLY A 11 15.74 -21.24 12.51
C GLY A 11 16.34 -21.86 13.78
N VAL A 12 16.42 -23.18 13.80
CA VAL A 12 17.08 -23.95 14.87
C VAL A 12 18.44 -24.33 14.32
N THR A 13 19.49 -23.65 14.79
CA THR A 13 20.89 -24.06 14.59
C THR A 13 21.22 -25.24 15.50
N PHE A 14 22.38 -25.90 15.33
CA PHE A 14 22.76 -27.05 16.16
C PHE A 14 22.66 -26.70 17.67
N GLY A 15 21.68 -27.28 18.36
CA GLY A 15 21.33 -26.96 19.76
C GLY A 15 19.93 -26.33 19.93
N SER A 16 19.45 -26.24 21.16
CA SER A 16 18.11 -25.70 21.51
C SER A 16 18.04 -24.17 21.52
N PHE A 17 19.03 -23.47 20.96
CA PHE A 17 19.05 -22.01 20.92
C PHE A 17 18.05 -21.50 19.87
N LYS A 18 16.95 -20.94 20.35
CA LYS A 18 15.91 -20.33 19.52
C LYS A 18 16.39 -18.97 19.04
N VAL A 19 16.78 -18.87 17.77
CA VAL A 19 17.22 -17.61 17.14
C VAL A 19 16.04 -16.62 17.13
N SER A 20 16.32 -15.34 17.45
CA SER A 20 15.30 -14.28 17.44
C SER A 20 14.67 -14.14 16.05
N LYS A 21 13.39 -13.74 16.00
CA LYS A 21 12.67 -13.60 14.72
C LYS A 21 13.34 -12.58 13.80
N ASP A 22 13.96 -11.55 14.35
CA ASP A 22 14.59 -10.47 13.60
C ASP A 22 15.85 -10.94 12.86
N ILE A 23 16.63 -11.85 13.47
CA ILE A 23 17.78 -12.50 12.83
C ILE A 23 17.31 -13.54 11.82
N LYS A 24 16.28 -14.33 12.18
CA LYS A 24 15.74 -15.40 11.31
C LYS A 24 15.11 -14.88 10.02
N TYR A 25 14.58 -13.66 10.03
CA TYR A 25 13.96 -13.02 8.87
C TYR A 25 14.67 -11.73 8.47
N ALA A 26 15.97 -11.62 8.74
CA ALA A 26 16.78 -10.45 8.38
C ALA A 26 16.64 -10.11 6.88
N ASP A 27 16.61 -11.12 6.00
CA ASP A 27 16.42 -10.95 4.55
C ASP A 27 15.05 -10.36 4.16
N LYS A 28 14.07 -10.35 5.08
CA LYS A 28 12.72 -9.82 4.87
C LYS A 28 12.48 -8.50 5.60
N GLN A 29 13.53 -7.93 6.22
CA GLN A 29 13.45 -6.61 6.84
C GLN A 29 13.23 -5.56 5.75
N PRO A 30 12.31 -4.59 5.96
CA PRO A 30 12.22 -3.45 5.05
C PRO A 30 13.52 -2.65 5.13
N ILE A 31 13.97 -2.10 3.99
CA ILE A 31 15.19 -1.28 3.89
C ILE A 31 15.12 -0.10 4.87
N VAL A 32 13.93 0.46 5.03
CA VAL A 32 13.65 1.53 5.98
C VAL A 32 12.71 1.01 7.06
N PRO A 33 13.01 1.19 8.36
CA PRO A 33 12.25 0.59 9.47
C PRO A 33 10.74 0.90 9.46
N TRP A 34 10.37 2.07 8.92
CA TRP A 34 9.00 2.57 8.81
C TRP A 34 8.35 2.35 7.44
N GLY A 35 9.03 1.69 6.49
CA GLY A 35 8.51 1.45 5.15
C GLY A 35 7.48 0.30 5.09
N PRO A 36 6.71 0.19 3.98
CA PRO A 36 5.77 -0.91 3.76
C PRO A 36 6.48 -2.27 3.77
N ARG A 37 5.87 -3.26 4.42
CA ARG A 37 6.43 -4.62 4.54
C ARG A 37 5.72 -5.58 3.61
N PHE A 38 6.48 -6.43 2.92
CA PHE A 38 5.91 -7.40 2.00
C PHE A 38 4.98 -8.37 2.73
N THR A 39 3.70 -8.32 2.36
CA THR A 39 2.61 -9.14 2.89
C THR A 39 1.57 -9.38 1.81
N LYS A 40 1.67 -10.54 1.15
CA LYS A 40 0.74 -10.95 0.09
C LYS A 40 -0.65 -11.21 0.67
N SER A 41 -1.66 -10.55 0.11
CA SER A 41 -3.07 -10.75 0.42
C SER A 41 -3.59 -12.07 -0.16
N THR A 42 -4.80 -12.49 0.26
CA THR A 42 -5.48 -13.65 -0.31
C THR A 42 -5.78 -13.44 -1.80
N VAL A 43 -5.91 -14.51 -2.58
CA VAL A 43 -6.23 -14.42 -4.02
C VAL A 43 -7.55 -13.69 -4.24
N GLN A 44 -8.54 -13.91 -3.37
CA GLN A 44 -9.82 -13.21 -3.41
C GLN A 44 -9.65 -11.71 -3.19
N ASP A 45 -8.90 -11.31 -2.15
CA ASP A 45 -8.64 -9.88 -1.89
C ASP A 45 -7.88 -9.20 -3.02
N MET A 46 -6.92 -9.90 -3.63
CA MET A 46 -6.19 -9.39 -4.79
C MET A 46 -7.12 -9.18 -5.99
N ARG A 47 -8.05 -10.12 -6.25
CA ARG A 47 -9.05 -9.97 -7.32
C ARG A 47 -9.99 -8.79 -7.05
N ILE A 48 -10.41 -8.59 -5.81
CA ILE A 48 -11.23 -7.43 -5.41
C ILE A 48 -10.45 -6.12 -5.65
N ASN A 49 -9.20 -6.05 -5.19
CA ASN A 49 -8.37 -4.86 -5.41
C ASN A 49 -8.16 -4.58 -6.91
N LEU A 50 -7.93 -5.63 -7.70
CA LEU A 50 -7.80 -5.52 -9.16
C LEU A 50 -9.09 -5.02 -9.80
N ALA A 51 -10.24 -5.56 -9.40
CA ALA A 51 -11.54 -5.15 -9.92
C ALA A 51 -11.83 -3.68 -9.60
N ILE A 52 -11.53 -3.23 -8.38
CA ILE A 52 -11.67 -1.82 -7.98
C ILE A 52 -10.81 -0.94 -8.90
N SER A 53 -9.52 -1.24 -9.04
CA SER A 53 -8.63 -0.48 -9.94
C SER A 53 -9.13 -0.48 -11.38
N ALA A 54 -9.55 -1.62 -11.91
CA ALA A 54 -10.03 -1.76 -13.28
C ALA A 54 -11.31 -0.96 -13.55
N VAL A 55 -12.26 -0.96 -12.60
CA VAL A 55 -13.52 -0.21 -12.73
C VAL A 55 -13.26 1.30 -12.82
N PHE A 56 -12.37 1.84 -11.98
CA PHE A 56 -12.05 3.27 -12.01
C PHE A 56 -11.22 3.68 -13.24
N ILE A 57 -10.34 2.81 -13.73
CA ILE A 57 -9.64 3.03 -15.01
C ILE A 57 -10.65 3.00 -16.17
N ALA A 58 -11.55 2.02 -16.20
CA ALA A 58 -12.57 1.92 -17.23
C ALA A 58 -13.53 3.12 -17.24
N TRP A 59 -13.90 3.63 -16.05
CA TRP A 59 -14.69 4.86 -15.94
C TRP A 59 -14.04 6.01 -16.72
N LEU A 60 -12.75 6.27 -16.47
CA LEU A 60 -12.03 7.35 -17.15
C LEU A 60 -11.96 7.14 -18.67
N LEU A 61 -11.69 5.92 -19.12
CA LEU A 61 -11.61 5.59 -20.54
C LEU A 61 -12.92 5.83 -21.29
N ILE A 62 -14.06 5.62 -20.62
CA ILE A 62 -15.39 5.85 -21.18
C ILE A 62 -15.76 7.34 -21.15
N LYS A 63 -15.56 8.00 -20.00
CA LYS A 63 -16.01 9.39 -19.83
C LYS A 63 -15.14 10.41 -20.55
N ARG A 64 -13.82 10.17 -20.68
CA ARG A 64 -12.85 11.04 -21.36
C ARG A 64 -12.91 12.53 -20.99
N ASN A 65 -13.48 12.86 -19.83
CA ASN A 65 -13.62 14.22 -19.34
C ASN A 65 -12.52 14.52 -18.32
N ALA A 66 -12.18 15.80 -18.19
CA ALA A 66 -11.25 16.32 -17.19
C ALA A 66 -11.94 16.47 -15.81
N GLU A 67 -12.34 15.34 -15.21
CA GLU A 67 -12.80 15.30 -13.82
C GLU A 67 -12.03 14.26 -12.97
N TYR A 68 -11.40 14.72 -11.89
CA TYR A 68 -10.76 13.86 -10.89
C TYR A 68 -11.72 13.05 -9.98
N LYS A 69 -13.02 12.99 -10.29
CA LYS A 69 -13.99 12.21 -9.50
C LYS A 69 -13.62 10.73 -9.38
N PRO A 70 -13.18 10.03 -10.45
CA PRO A 70 -12.76 8.63 -10.33
C PRO A 70 -11.58 8.46 -9.37
N LEU A 71 -10.64 9.40 -9.35
CA LEU A 71 -9.51 9.40 -8.42
C LEU A 71 -9.97 9.58 -6.96
N GLN A 72 -10.95 10.45 -6.71
CA GLN A 72 -11.51 10.65 -5.37
C GLN A 72 -12.19 9.38 -4.84
N PHE A 73 -13.04 8.74 -5.64
CA PHE A 73 -13.71 7.50 -5.24
C PHE A 73 -12.73 6.32 -5.09
N LEU A 74 -11.74 6.22 -5.99
CA LEU A 74 -10.64 5.27 -5.88
C LEU A 74 -9.89 5.45 -4.55
N THR A 75 -9.65 6.69 -4.15
CA THR A 75 -8.98 7.03 -2.88
C THR A 75 -9.78 6.50 -1.69
N PHE A 76 -11.08 6.78 -1.61
CA PHE A 76 -11.92 6.25 -0.54
C PHE A 76 -11.93 4.72 -0.49
N ALA A 77 -12.07 4.07 -1.65
CA ALA A 77 -12.08 2.62 -1.74
C ALA A 77 -10.77 2.01 -1.22
N PHE A 78 -9.62 2.54 -1.63
CA PHE A 78 -8.32 2.01 -1.22
C PHE A 78 -7.91 2.39 0.21
N VAL A 79 -8.33 3.56 0.72
CA VAL A 79 -8.15 3.90 2.13
C VAL A 79 -8.84 2.85 3.00
N TYR A 80 -10.09 2.50 2.68
CA TYR A 80 -10.82 1.46 3.40
C TYR A 80 -10.16 0.08 3.26
N ARG A 81 -9.79 -0.33 2.04
CA ARG A 81 -9.16 -1.64 1.80
C ARG A 81 -7.84 -1.81 2.54
N ILE A 82 -6.99 -0.78 2.52
CA ILE A 82 -5.70 -0.81 3.23
C ILE A 82 -5.93 -0.76 4.75
N PHE A 83 -6.89 0.04 5.22
CA PHE A 83 -7.24 0.10 6.64
C PHE A 83 -7.70 -1.26 7.18
N GLU A 84 -8.64 -1.93 6.51
CA GLU A 84 -9.09 -3.27 6.91
C GLU A 84 -7.96 -4.30 6.83
N LYS A 85 -7.11 -4.22 5.80
CA LYS A 85 -5.91 -5.06 5.73
C LYS A 85 -5.01 -4.84 6.94
N LEU A 86 -4.69 -3.59 7.29
CA LEU A 86 -3.83 -3.28 8.43
C LEU A 86 -4.42 -3.76 9.76
N LYS A 87 -5.74 -3.68 9.91
CA LYS A 87 -6.48 -4.16 11.09
C LYS A 87 -6.29 -5.66 11.31
N SER A 88 -6.22 -6.46 10.24
CA SER A 88 -6.01 -7.92 10.34
C SER A 88 -4.64 -8.35 10.85
N PHE A 89 -3.65 -7.44 10.85
CA PHE A 89 -2.27 -7.72 11.27
C PHE A 89 -1.94 -7.28 12.69
N GLU A 90 -2.90 -6.69 13.39
CA GLU A 90 -2.69 -6.22 14.75
C GLU A 90 -2.77 -7.41 15.72
N PRO A 91 -1.79 -7.58 16.62
CA PRO A 91 -1.89 -8.60 17.65
C PRO A 91 -3.08 -8.30 18.55
N PRO A 92 -3.81 -9.31 19.05
CA PRO A 92 -4.84 -9.09 20.05
C PRO A 92 -4.16 -8.52 21.30
N VAL A 93 -4.43 -7.24 21.61
CA VAL A 93 -3.96 -6.59 22.83
C VAL A 93 -5.03 -6.80 23.90
N SER A 94 -4.62 -7.20 25.11
CA SER A 94 -5.54 -7.26 26.25
C SER A 94 -6.08 -5.85 26.52
N PRO A 95 -7.41 -5.68 26.58
CA PRO A 95 -8.01 -4.37 26.84
C PRO A 95 -7.48 -3.83 28.17
N THR A 96 -7.10 -2.55 28.18
CA THR A 96 -6.63 -1.87 29.39
C THR A 96 -7.69 -0.85 29.75
N PHE A 97 -8.58 -1.25 30.63
CA PHE A 97 -9.69 -0.41 31.06
C PHE A 97 -9.19 0.65 32.04
N THR A 98 -9.55 1.91 31.80
CA THR A 98 -9.41 2.98 32.80
C THR A 98 -10.46 2.84 33.89
N GLU A 99 -10.35 3.65 34.95
CA GLU A 99 -11.30 3.68 36.08
C GLU A 99 -12.75 3.95 35.62
N ASP A 100 -12.91 4.64 34.49
CA ASP A 100 -14.19 4.94 33.82
C ASP A 100 -14.70 3.81 32.90
N GLY A 101 -14.00 2.67 32.84
CA GLY A 101 -14.37 1.53 31.98
C GLY A 101 -14.06 1.73 30.48
N GLU A 102 -13.34 2.80 30.11
CA GLU A 102 -12.95 3.06 28.72
C GLU A 102 -11.65 2.36 28.35
N ASP A 103 -11.61 1.78 27.15
CA ASP A 103 -10.41 1.12 26.60
C ASP A 103 -9.54 2.16 25.89
N ALA A 104 -8.81 2.96 26.68
CA ALA A 104 -8.09 4.16 26.22
C ALA A 104 -7.14 3.92 25.03
N GLY A 105 -6.61 2.70 24.88
CA GLY A 105 -5.68 2.34 23.81
C GLY A 105 -6.35 2.16 22.43
N ARG A 106 -7.63 1.79 22.40
CA ARG A 106 -8.31 1.34 21.18
C ARG A 106 -8.52 2.46 20.16
N GLY A 107 -8.91 3.65 20.62
CA GLY A 107 -9.10 4.83 19.76
C GLY A 107 -7.79 5.30 19.11
N LEU A 108 -6.71 5.36 19.90
CA LEU A 108 -5.39 5.78 19.42
C LEU A 108 -4.82 4.80 18.37
N GLN A 109 -5.01 3.49 18.56
CA GLN A 109 -4.60 2.47 17.59
C GLN A 109 -5.37 2.62 16.27
N MET A 110 -6.69 2.80 16.35
CA MET A 110 -7.53 3.01 15.18
C MET A 110 -7.16 4.29 14.41
N GLY A 111 -6.88 5.39 15.12
CA GLY A 111 -6.40 6.64 14.54
C GLY A 111 -5.04 6.48 13.84
N LYS A 112 -4.07 5.84 14.49
CA LYS A 112 -2.76 5.54 13.88
C LYS A 112 -2.90 4.69 12.60
N ARG A 113 -3.82 3.74 12.59
CA ARG A 113 -4.10 2.89 11.42
C ARG A 113 -4.69 3.69 10.27
N LEU A 114 -5.67 4.55 10.55
CA LEU A 114 -6.27 5.42 9.56
C LEU A 114 -5.23 6.40 8.98
N LEU A 115 -4.38 6.97 9.83
CA LEU A 115 -3.31 7.85 9.37
C LEU A 115 -2.34 7.11 8.43
N ARG A 116 -1.97 5.86 8.76
CA ARG A 116 -1.11 5.03 7.90
C ARG A 116 -1.78 4.71 6.57
N SER A 117 -3.06 4.32 6.55
CA SER A 117 -3.75 4.04 5.29
C SER A 117 -3.91 5.29 4.43
N LEU A 118 -4.24 6.44 5.03
CA LEU A 118 -4.27 7.72 4.34
C LEU A 118 -2.90 8.09 3.77
N ALA A 119 -1.83 8.01 4.58
CA ALA A 119 -0.48 8.33 4.13
C ALA A 119 -0.02 7.43 2.97
N LEU A 120 -0.35 6.14 2.99
CA LEU A 120 -0.03 5.22 1.90
C LEU A 120 -0.78 5.57 0.61
N VAL A 121 -2.07 5.91 0.71
CA VAL A 121 -2.88 6.24 -0.47
C VAL A 121 -2.49 7.59 -1.06
N PHE A 122 -2.43 8.64 -0.23
CA PHE A 122 -1.96 9.95 -0.68
C PHE A 122 -0.50 9.93 -1.12
N GLY A 123 0.33 9.07 -0.54
CA GLY A 123 1.68 8.82 -1.02
C GLY A 123 1.72 8.28 -2.44
N CYS A 124 0.85 7.33 -2.79
CA CYS A 124 0.74 6.84 -4.17
C CYS A 124 0.30 7.94 -5.14
N ILE A 125 -0.66 8.77 -4.74
CA ILE A 125 -1.12 9.92 -5.54
C ILE A 125 0.02 10.93 -5.71
N ALA A 126 0.74 11.27 -4.64
CA ALA A 126 1.85 12.19 -4.69
C ALA A 126 2.96 11.68 -5.61
N VAL A 127 3.33 10.39 -5.52
CA VAL A 127 4.32 9.79 -6.42
C VAL A 127 3.85 9.80 -7.88
N ALA A 128 2.58 9.50 -8.15
CA ALA A 128 2.03 9.55 -9.50
C ALA A 128 2.04 10.98 -10.07
N SER A 129 1.57 11.95 -9.29
CA SER A 129 1.50 13.37 -9.68
C SER A 129 2.89 13.97 -9.87
N LEU A 130 3.80 13.76 -8.93
CA LEU A 130 5.19 14.24 -9.04
C LEU A 130 5.95 13.54 -10.16
N GLY A 131 5.70 12.25 -10.39
CA GLY A 131 6.27 11.53 -11.53
C GLY A 131 5.78 12.09 -12.87
N TYR A 132 4.49 12.40 -12.98
CA TYR A 132 3.93 13.05 -14.16
C TYR A 132 4.53 14.44 -14.39
N THR A 133 4.55 15.30 -13.38
CA THR A 133 5.16 16.64 -13.47
C THR A 133 6.66 16.57 -13.74
N GLY A 134 7.38 15.64 -13.10
CA GLY A 134 8.81 15.43 -13.32
C GLY A 134 9.11 14.99 -14.75
N LEU A 135 8.27 14.15 -15.35
CA LEU A 135 8.37 13.78 -16.76
C LEU A 135 8.18 15.00 -17.69
N LEU A 136 7.19 15.85 -17.42
CA LEU A 136 6.97 17.07 -18.19
C LEU A 136 8.17 18.03 -18.10
N ASN A 137 8.68 18.24 -16.88
CA ASN A 137 9.86 19.10 -16.67
C ASN A 137 11.09 18.56 -17.38
N LEU A 138 11.26 17.23 -17.47
CA LEU A 138 12.36 16.61 -18.19
C LEU A 138 12.24 16.86 -19.70
N ILE A 139 11.04 16.75 -20.27
CA ILE A 139 10.78 17.05 -21.68
C ILE A 139 11.13 18.52 -21.97
N GLU A 140 10.66 19.44 -21.14
CA GLU A 140 10.98 20.87 -21.26
C GLU A 140 12.48 21.13 -21.13
N PHE A 141 13.16 20.46 -20.20
CA PHE A 141 14.61 20.56 -20.01
C PHE A 141 15.41 20.14 -21.26
N THR A 142 14.90 19.17 -22.03
CA THR A 142 15.52 18.76 -23.31
C THR A 142 15.25 19.74 -24.47
N GLY A 143 14.58 20.87 -24.21
CA GLY A 143 14.22 21.86 -25.24
C GLY A 143 13.11 21.42 -26.18
N SER A 144 12.38 20.35 -25.81
CA SER A 144 11.28 19.79 -26.60
C SER A 144 9.93 20.36 -26.17
N PHE A 145 8.98 20.42 -27.10
CA PHE A 145 7.59 20.80 -26.78
C PHE A 145 6.86 19.66 -26.09
N ILE A 146 5.99 19.99 -25.13
CA ILE A 146 5.12 18.99 -24.48
C ILE A 146 4.12 18.44 -25.51
N PRO A 147 4.11 17.10 -25.75
CA PRO A 147 3.12 16.49 -26.62
C PRO A 147 1.69 16.75 -26.14
N ALA A 148 0.80 17.21 -27.04
CA ALA A 148 -0.61 17.45 -26.71
C ALA A 148 -1.33 16.21 -26.16
N ALA A 149 -0.90 15.01 -26.58
CA ALA A 149 -1.42 13.75 -26.05
C ALA A 149 -1.12 13.54 -24.56
N LEU A 150 0.02 14.02 -24.05
CA LEU A 150 0.33 13.95 -22.61
C LEU A 150 -0.50 14.97 -21.85
N TYR A 151 -0.47 16.23 -22.30
CA TYR A 151 -1.18 17.34 -21.68
C TYR A 151 -2.69 17.06 -21.56
N ASN A 152 -3.33 16.60 -22.63
CA ASN A 152 -4.78 16.35 -22.65
C ASN A 152 -5.21 15.11 -21.85
N ASN A 153 -4.28 14.20 -21.53
CA ASN A 153 -4.57 12.95 -20.82
C ASN A 153 -4.01 12.93 -19.40
N GLN A 154 -3.68 14.09 -18.82
CA GLN A 154 -3.10 14.20 -17.48
C GLN A 154 -3.86 13.36 -16.44
N GLU A 155 -5.18 13.52 -16.37
CA GLU A 155 -5.99 12.86 -15.34
C GLU A 155 -6.04 11.35 -15.52
N LEU A 156 -6.10 10.90 -16.78
CA LEU A 156 -6.05 9.48 -17.13
C LEU A 156 -4.72 8.88 -16.69
N ILE A 157 -3.61 9.55 -16.99
CA ILE A 157 -2.26 9.08 -16.65
C ILE A 157 -2.08 9.01 -15.13
N ILE A 158 -2.38 10.09 -14.41
CA ILE A 158 -2.23 10.16 -12.96
C ILE A 158 -3.12 9.12 -12.27
N THR A 159 -4.38 9.02 -12.67
CA THR A 159 -5.31 8.09 -12.02
C THR A 159 -4.97 6.64 -12.33
N THR A 160 -4.57 6.33 -13.57
CA THR A 160 -4.16 4.96 -13.94
C THR A 160 -2.90 4.55 -13.19
N ALA A 161 -1.89 5.42 -13.15
CA ALA A 161 -0.66 5.17 -12.39
C ALA A 161 -0.97 4.96 -10.90
N THR A 162 -1.82 5.80 -10.32
CA THR A 162 -2.27 5.68 -8.92
C THR A 162 -3.01 4.35 -8.69
N ALA A 163 -3.96 3.98 -9.56
CA ALA A 163 -4.73 2.75 -9.44
C ALA A 163 -3.87 1.48 -9.50
N VAL A 164 -2.83 1.49 -10.34
CA VAL A 164 -1.85 0.39 -10.42
C VAL A 164 -1.00 0.33 -9.16
N MET A 165 -0.47 1.46 -8.71
CA MET A 165 0.32 1.52 -7.46
C MET A 165 -0.51 1.07 -6.25
N LEU A 166 -1.75 1.52 -6.13
CA LEU A 166 -2.67 1.12 -5.06
C LEU A 166 -3.02 -0.36 -5.11
N TYR A 167 -3.24 -0.93 -6.31
CA TYR A 167 -3.42 -2.36 -6.46
C TYR A 167 -2.21 -3.14 -5.93
N ILE A 168 -0.99 -2.74 -6.32
CA ILE A 168 0.25 -3.39 -5.88
C ILE A 168 0.39 -3.26 -4.36
N LEU A 169 0.22 -2.06 -3.82
CA LEU A 169 0.40 -1.77 -2.40
C LEU A 169 -0.60 -2.54 -1.54
N ALA A 170 -1.90 -2.47 -1.87
CA ALA A 170 -2.94 -3.20 -1.15
C ALA A 170 -2.83 -4.73 -1.28
N SER A 171 -2.26 -5.23 -2.39
CA SER A 171 -2.13 -6.67 -2.64
C SER A 171 -0.87 -7.29 -2.06
N TYR A 172 0.25 -6.56 -2.05
CA TYR A 172 1.55 -7.14 -1.71
C TYR A 172 2.23 -6.51 -0.50
N TYR A 173 1.71 -5.40 0.04
CA TYR A 173 2.36 -4.68 1.14
C TYR A 173 1.40 -4.37 2.29
N ARG A 174 1.95 -4.09 3.47
CA ARG A 174 1.25 -3.54 4.65
C ARG A 174 2.09 -2.43 5.27
#